data_AF-A0A931QA87-F1
#
_entry.id   AF-A0A931QA87-F1
#
_cell.length_a   1.000
_cell.length_b   1.000
_cell.length_c   1.000
_cell.angle_alpha   90.00
_cell.angle_beta   90.00
_cell.angle_gamma   90.00
#
_symmetry.space_group_name_H-M   'P 1'
#
loop_
_entity.id
_entity.type
_entity.pdbx_description
1 polymer ?
#
loop_
_entity_poly.entity_id
_entity_poly.type
_entity_poly.pdbx_seq_one_letter_code
_entity_poly.pdbx_strand_id
1 'polypeptide(L)'
;MLRTVWDNRDNLPYAWRILSKGVCDGCALGVAGFQDWTIEGVHLCTTRLNLLRLNTMGALDPAVLGDVEHLRTLDGSALRALGRLPFPMVRRAGEPDFRRIGWDEALTIAGERLRTATPDQMAFYLTARGITNEVYYVAQKTARFLGTPNIDNAARICHAPSTAMLQESVGAAATTVSYGDVINSSLVVLFGSNVANDQPVFMKYLYLARKQGAKVAVVNPYREPGLERYWVPSNIESAVFGTKMTDEFFEVHTGGDVAFINGVLKALIAEAGHDERFIAEHSDGFDALRAEIEATPFDVFERLSGSSRADMERFARMYASAPSAVLVWSMGITQHVQGS
;
A
#
# COMPACT_ATOMS: atom_id res chain seq x y z
N MET A 1 21.97 -9.16 -1.77
CA MET A 1 23.19 -8.32 -1.91
C MET A 1 24.02 -8.70 -3.12
N LEU A 2 24.61 -9.91 -3.22
CA LEU A 2 25.46 -10.29 -4.37
C LEU A 2 24.76 -10.16 -5.72
N ARG A 3 23.52 -10.67 -5.84
CA ARG A 3 22.69 -10.49 -7.03
C ARG A 3 22.51 -9.01 -7.41
N THR A 4 22.19 -8.16 -6.42
CA THR A 4 22.03 -6.72 -6.67
C THR A 4 23.33 -6.09 -7.18
N VAL A 5 24.48 -6.43 -6.60
CA VAL A 5 25.78 -5.94 -7.08
C VAL A 5 26.02 -6.40 -8.52
N TRP A 6 25.75 -7.68 -8.81
CA TRP A 6 25.90 -8.25 -10.15
C TRP A 6 24.98 -7.59 -11.18
N ASP A 7 23.71 -7.38 -10.84
CA ASP A 7 22.71 -6.76 -11.73
C ASP A 7 23.06 -5.29 -12.03
N ASN A 8 23.84 -4.65 -11.17
CA ASN A 8 24.24 -3.24 -11.29
C ASN A 8 25.74 -3.07 -11.62
N ARG A 9 26.43 -4.14 -12.03
CA ARG A 9 27.90 -4.17 -12.23
C ARG A 9 28.41 -3.17 -13.28
N ASP A 10 27.54 -2.82 -14.22
CA ASP A 10 27.77 -1.85 -15.30
C ASP A 10 27.67 -0.38 -14.82
N ASN A 11 27.16 -0.12 -13.61
CA ASN A 11 26.96 1.24 -13.11
C ASN A 11 27.05 1.38 -11.57
N LEU A 12 28.00 0.66 -10.95
CA LEU A 12 28.16 0.61 -9.49
C LEU A 12 28.32 1.98 -8.80
N PRO A 13 29.11 2.94 -9.33
CA PRO A 13 29.23 4.26 -8.69
C PRO A 13 27.89 5.02 -8.63
N TYR A 14 27.07 4.89 -9.67
CA TYR A 14 25.75 5.51 -9.70
C TYR A 14 24.76 4.77 -8.79
N ALA A 15 24.79 3.44 -8.78
CA ALA A 15 24.02 2.61 -7.86
C ALA A 15 24.30 3.01 -6.40
N TRP A 16 25.57 3.19 -6.04
CA TRP A 16 25.97 3.68 -4.72
C TRP A 16 25.43 5.09 -4.43
N ARG A 17 25.48 6.01 -5.41
CA ARG A 17 24.92 7.35 -5.26
C ARG A 17 23.40 7.33 -5.00
N ILE A 18 22.65 6.48 -5.70
CA ILE A 18 21.21 6.31 -5.47
C ILE A 18 20.94 5.79 -4.06
N LEU A 19 21.70 4.80 -3.59
CA LEU A 19 21.51 4.25 -2.25
C LEU A 19 21.92 5.25 -1.15
N SER A 20 23.04 5.94 -1.31
CA SER A 20 23.60 6.82 -0.26
C SER A 20 22.99 8.22 -0.22
N LYS A 21 22.48 8.74 -1.34
CA LYS A 21 21.95 10.12 -1.45
C LYS A 21 20.51 10.20 -1.95
N GLY A 22 19.98 9.14 -2.54
CA GLY A 22 18.62 9.12 -3.07
C GLY A 22 17.57 8.81 -2.02
N VAL A 23 16.30 9.02 -2.39
CA VAL A 23 15.13 8.61 -1.63
C VAL A 23 14.54 7.35 -2.28
N CYS A 24 14.13 6.38 -1.46
CA CYS A 24 13.47 5.17 -1.94
C CYS A 24 12.15 5.49 -2.67
N ASP A 25 12.00 5.00 -3.90
CA ASP A 25 10.79 5.11 -4.72
C ASP A 25 9.91 3.85 -4.66
N GLY A 26 10.31 2.85 -3.87
CA GLY A 26 9.66 1.53 -3.84
C GLY A 26 8.42 1.44 -2.96
N CYS A 27 8.36 2.20 -1.87
CA CYS A 27 7.29 2.15 -0.87
C CYS A 27 7.09 3.52 -0.19
N ALA A 28 6.00 3.68 0.54
CA ALA A 28 5.62 4.94 1.19
C ALA A 28 6.52 5.39 2.35
N LEU A 29 7.45 4.55 2.84
CA LEU A 29 8.35 4.92 3.94
C LEU A 29 9.36 6.02 3.54
N GLY A 30 9.75 6.08 2.26
CA GLY A 30 10.61 7.15 1.76
C GLY A 30 12.00 7.21 2.41
N VAL A 31 12.65 6.06 2.63
CA VAL A 31 14.01 5.97 3.19
C VAL A 31 14.98 6.85 2.39
N ALA A 32 15.64 7.80 3.07
CA ALA A 32 16.57 8.75 2.48
C ALA A 32 18.01 8.35 2.80
N GLY A 33 18.85 8.18 1.79
CA GLY A 33 20.18 7.60 2.00
C GLY A 33 20.05 6.23 2.65
N PHE A 34 20.68 6.00 3.79
CA PHE A 34 20.52 4.77 4.58
C PHE A 34 19.68 4.96 5.86
N GLN A 35 18.91 6.05 5.94
CA GLN A 35 18.17 6.43 7.14
C GLN A 35 16.68 6.46 6.85
N ASP A 36 15.90 5.92 7.79
CA ASP A 36 14.46 6.16 7.86
C ASP A 36 14.14 7.08 9.04
N TRP A 37 12.86 7.42 9.20
CA TRP A 37 12.37 8.45 10.12
C TRP A 37 11.91 7.88 11.47
N THR A 38 12.03 6.57 11.68
CA THR A 38 11.40 5.86 12.80
C THR A 38 12.40 5.12 13.67
N ILE A 39 13.42 4.50 13.08
CA ILE A 39 14.38 3.66 13.79
C ILE A 39 15.81 4.14 13.55
N GLU A 40 16.66 3.93 14.56
CA GLU A 40 18.07 4.24 14.46
C GLU A 40 18.84 3.21 13.60
N GLY A 41 19.94 3.66 13.01
CA GLY A 41 20.86 2.83 12.25
C GLY A 41 20.54 2.75 10.76
N VAL A 42 21.09 1.73 10.10
CA VAL A 42 21.00 1.57 8.65
C VAL A 42 19.68 0.90 8.27
N HIS A 43 18.88 1.60 7.45
CA HIS A 43 17.76 1.03 6.73
C HIS A 43 18.16 0.70 5.29
N LEU A 44 18.25 -0.59 5.00
CA LEU A 44 18.36 -1.10 3.65
C LEU A 44 17.49 -2.36 3.50
N CYS A 45 16.45 -2.28 2.67
CA CYS A 45 15.49 -3.37 2.47
C CYS A 45 15.63 -4.01 1.08
N THR A 46 15.20 -5.26 0.97
CA THR A 46 15.24 -6.03 -0.28
C THR A 46 14.42 -5.37 -1.39
N THR A 47 13.27 -4.77 -1.06
CA THR A 47 12.44 -4.02 -2.02
C THR A 47 13.26 -2.94 -2.73
N ARG A 48 14.01 -2.12 -1.97
CA ARG A 48 14.85 -1.06 -2.54
C ARG A 48 15.99 -1.62 -3.38
N LEU A 49 16.62 -2.69 -2.93
CA LEU A 49 17.71 -3.35 -3.67
C LEU A 49 17.23 -3.97 -4.99
N ASN A 50 16.03 -4.56 -5.00
CA ASN A 50 15.44 -5.17 -6.20
C ASN A 50 15.04 -4.12 -7.23
N LEU A 51 14.60 -2.94 -6.79
CA LEU A 51 14.22 -1.84 -7.68
C LEU A 51 15.41 -1.02 -8.18
N LEU A 52 16.59 -1.16 -7.56
CA LEU A 52 17.78 -0.38 -7.92
C LEU A 52 18.13 -0.48 -9.40
N ARG A 53 17.96 -1.67 -10.00
CA ARG A 53 18.28 -1.88 -11.42
C ARG A 53 17.43 -1.01 -12.35
N LEU A 54 16.18 -0.73 -12.01
CA LEU A 54 15.31 0.14 -12.81
C LEU A 54 15.87 1.57 -12.95
N ASN A 55 16.64 2.00 -11.96
CA ASN A 55 17.24 3.34 -11.92
C ASN A 55 18.65 3.38 -12.54
N THR A 56 19.38 2.26 -12.56
CA THR A 56 20.78 2.21 -13.02
C THR A 56 20.96 1.64 -14.42
N MET A 57 19.96 0.93 -14.95
CA MET A 57 20.00 0.34 -16.28
C MET A 57 20.24 1.40 -17.36
N GLY A 58 21.02 1.00 -18.36
CA GLY A 58 21.33 1.83 -19.52
C GLY A 58 20.14 2.05 -20.44
N ALA A 59 20.38 2.81 -21.49
CA ALA A 59 19.46 2.95 -22.61
C ALA A 59 19.25 1.58 -23.29
N LEU A 60 18.01 1.30 -23.70
CA LEU A 60 17.75 0.20 -24.63
C LEU A 60 18.28 0.53 -26.03
N ASP A 61 18.57 -0.49 -26.83
CA ASP A 61 18.81 -0.31 -28.27
C ASP A 61 17.49 -0.01 -28.99
N PRO A 62 17.29 1.18 -29.60
CA PRO A 62 16.04 1.52 -30.27
C PRO A 62 15.65 0.54 -31.40
N ALA A 63 16.60 -0.21 -31.97
CA ALA A 63 16.31 -1.19 -33.01
C ALA A 63 15.34 -2.28 -32.53
N VAL A 64 15.31 -2.62 -31.24
CA VAL A 64 14.37 -3.60 -30.68
C VAL A 64 12.91 -3.14 -30.72
N LEU A 65 12.68 -1.84 -30.87
CA LEU A 65 11.33 -1.27 -31.06
C LEU A 65 10.85 -1.35 -32.51
N GLY A 66 11.72 -1.85 -33.40
CA GLY A 66 11.48 -2.17 -34.79
C GLY A 66 10.79 -3.51 -35.03
N ASP A 67 10.41 -4.25 -33.98
CA ASP A 67 9.69 -5.52 -34.07
C ASP A 67 8.61 -5.58 -32.98
N VAL A 68 7.48 -4.93 -33.24
CA VAL A 68 6.39 -4.84 -32.25
C VAL A 68 5.77 -6.20 -31.93
N GLU A 69 5.72 -7.11 -32.90
CA GLU A 69 5.16 -8.44 -32.69
C GLU A 69 6.04 -9.27 -31.75
N HIS A 70 7.36 -9.17 -31.85
CA HIS A 70 8.25 -9.75 -30.85
C HIS A 70 8.02 -9.15 -29.46
N LEU A 71 7.92 -7.81 -29.34
CA LEU A 71 7.68 -7.16 -28.04
C LEU A 71 6.39 -7.63 -27.36
N ARG A 72 5.35 -7.97 -28.13
CA ARG A 72 4.08 -8.52 -27.59
C ARG A 72 4.25 -9.90 -26.95
N THR A 73 5.28 -10.65 -27.33
CA THR A 73 5.58 -11.96 -26.73
C THR A 73 6.31 -11.86 -25.40
N LEU A 74 6.85 -10.68 -25.08
CA LEU A 74 7.61 -10.44 -23.86
C LEU A 74 6.68 -10.08 -22.70
N ASP A 75 6.97 -10.65 -21.53
CA ASP A 75 6.32 -10.24 -20.30
C ASP A 75 6.87 -8.88 -19.79
N GLY A 76 6.25 -8.33 -18.75
CA GLY A 76 6.66 -7.05 -18.19
C GLY A 76 8.06 -7.05 -17.56
N SER A 77 8.62 -8.20 -17.19
CA SER A 77 9.99 -8.30 -16.68
C SER A 77 10.99 -8.23 -17.84
N ALA A 78 10.74 -8.99 -18.90
CA ALA A 78 11.54 -9.01 -20.11
C ALA A 78 11.54 -7.65 -20.81
N LEU A 79 10.38 -6.98 -20.92
CA LEU A 79 10.29 -5.63 -21.48
C LEU A 79 11.13 -4.60 -20.70
N ARG A 80 11.13 -4.66 -19.36
CA ARG A 80 11.96 -3.77 -18.53
C ARG A 80 13.45 -4.09 -18.65
N ALA A 81 13.79 -5.36 -18.86
CA ALA A 81 15.18 -5.79 -19.02
C ALA A 81 15.84 -5.26 -20.30
N LEU A 82 15.04 -4.83 -21.30
CA LEU A 82 15.55 -4.19 -22.52
C LEU A 82 16.31 -2.88 -22.22
N GLY A 83 15.95 -2.16 -21.15
CA GLY A 83 16.58 -0.90 -20.73
C GLY A 83 15.63 0.30 -20.78
N ARG A 84 16.19 1.51 -20.62
CA ARG A 84 15.43 2.77 -20.60
C ARG A 84 15.21 3.30 -22.01
N LEU A 85 14.01 3.80 -22.31
CA LEU A 85 13.73 4.53 -23.55
C LEU A 85 14.61 5.79 -23.64
N PRO A 86 15.56 5.87 -24.59
CA PRO A 86 16.50 7.00 -24.66
C PRO A 86 15.99 8.16 -25.53
N PHE A 87 15.03 7.92 -26.41
CA PHE A 87 14.52 8.89 -27.38
C PHE A 87 12.99 8.81 -27.47
N PRO A 88 12.34 9.91 -27.89
CA PRO A 88 10.96 9.85 -28.33
C PRO A 88 10.79 8.88 -29.51
N MET A 89 9.72 8.09 -29.45
CA MET A 89 9.36 7.10 -30.46
C MET A 89 7.93 7.37 -30.92
N VAL A 90 7.65 7.15 -32.21
CA VAL A 90 6.29 7.25 -32.77
C VAL A 90 5.98 5.99 -33.55
N ARG A 91 4.72 5.57 -33.48
CA ARG A 91 4.14 4.55 -34.34
C ARG A 91 2.80 5.08 -34.81
N ARG A 92 2.64 5.24 -36.12
CA ARG A 92 1.40 5.75 -36.73
C ARG A 92 0.44 4.61 -37.01
N ALA A 93 -0.82 4.95 -37.21
CA ALA A 93 -1.84 3.96 -37.58
C ALA A 93 -1.42 3.24 -38.86
N GLY A 94 -1.44 1.91 -38.83
CA GLY A 94 -1.01 1.06 -39.95
C GLY A 94 0.50 0.80 -40.03
N GLU A 95 1.33 1.48 -39.24
CA GLU A 95 2.77 1.18 -39.18
C GLU A 95 3.02 -0.10 -38.34
N PRO A 96 3.84 -1.03 -38.82
CA PRO A 96 4.18 -2.23 -38.06
C PRO A 96 4.98 -1.87 -36.80
N ASP A 97 5.86 -0.87 -36.90
CA ASP A 97 6.94 -0.66 -35.93
C ASP A 97 7.05 0.78 -35.42
N PHE A 98 7.81 0.97 -34.34
CA PHE A 98 8.14 2.31 -33.84
C PHE A 98 9.35 2.89 -34.56
N ARG A 99 9.26 4.18 -34.93
CA ARG A 99 10.38 4.97 -35.44
C ARG A 99 10.83 6.01 -34.43
N ARG A 100 12.14 6.23 -34.33
CA ARG A 100 12.72 7.31 -33.53
C ARG A 100 12.36 8.67 -34.13
N ILE A 101 12.04 9.64 -33.28
CA ILE A 101 11.84 11.04 -33.65
C ILE A 101 12.59 11.99 -32.72
N GLY A 102 12.70 13.26 -33.13
CA GLY A 102 13.22 14.33 -32.29
C GLY A 102 12.18 14.80 -31.26
N TRP A 103 12.66 15.47 -30.20
CA TRP A 103 11.77 16.09 -29.19
C TRP A 103 10.84 17.14 -29.80
N ASP A 104 11.34 17.96 -30.73
CA ASP A 104 10.52 18.98 -31.39
C ASP A 104 9.35 18.37 -32.18
N GLU A 105 9.59 17.28 -32.91
CA GLU A 105 8.53 16.55 -33.63
C GLU A 105 7.55 15.93 -32.63
N ALA A 106 8.03 15.29 -31.56
CA ALA A 106 7.17 14.68 -30.54
C ALA A 106 6.26 15.70 -29.85
N LEU A 107 6.83 16.85 -29.44
CA LEU A 107 6.09 17.94 -28.80
C LEU A 107 5.13 18.62 -29.78
N THR A 108 5.50 18.74 -31.06
CA THR A 108 4.61 19.26 -32.11
C THR A 108 3.40 18.36 -32.29
N ILE A 109 3.60 17.04 -32.43
CA ILE A 109 2.51 16.05 -32.56
C ILE A 109 1.58 16.12 -31.35
N ALA A 110 2.12 16.12 -30.13
CA ALA A 110 1.32 16.21 -28.92
C ALA A 110 0.55 17.55 -28.85
N GLY A 111 1.22 18.67 -29.11
CA GLY A 111 0.64 20.00 -29.08
C GLY A 111 -0.46 20.21 -30.12
N GLU A 112 -0.29 19.70 -31.34
CA GLU A 112 -1.32 19.75 -32.39
C GLU A 112 -2.59 19.00 -31.96
N ARG A 113 -2.43 17.79 -31.41
CA ARG A 113 -3.58 16.99 -30.94
C ARG A 113 -4.29 17.66 -29.77
N LEU A 114 -3.53 18.17 -28.80
CA LEU A 114 -4.10 18.88 -27.65
C LEU A 114 -4.82 20.17 -28.06
N ARG A 115 -4.34 20.91 -29.08
CA ARG A 115 -5.03 22.11 -29.58
C ARG A 115 -6.39 21.81 -30.22
N THR A 116 -6.53 20.65 -30.85
CA THR A 116 -7.76 20.27 -31.56
C THR A 116 -8.76 19.49 -30.71
N ALA A 117 -8.32 18.94 -29.58
CA ALA A 117 -9.17 18.13 -28.71
C ALA A 117 -10.05 19.03 -27.82
N THR A 118 -11.27 18.59 -27.58
CA THR A 118 -12.16 19.18 -26.58
C THR A 118 -11.82 18.63 -25.18
N PRO A 119 -12.19 19.32 -24.08
CA PRO A 119 -11.84 18.88 -22.72
C PRO A 119 -12.26 17.45 -22.36
N ASP A 120 -13.39 16.98 -22.90
CA ASP A 120 -13.93 15.63 -22.73
C ASP A 120 -13.15 14.54 -23.50
N GLN A 121 -12.33 14.93 -24.49
CA GLN A 121 -11.45 14.05 -25.26
C GLN A 121 -10.05 13.89 -24.63
N MET A 122 -9.79 14.55 -23.51
CA MET A 122 -8.52 14.49 -22.80
C MET A 122 -8.68 13.78 -21.47
N ALA A 123 -7.66 13.02 -21.07
CA ALA A 123 -7.56 12.43 -19.74
C ALA A 123 -6.09 12.39 -19.29
N PHE A 124 -5.87 12.64 -18.01
CA PHE A 124 -4.56 12.58 -17.37
C PHE A 124 -4.58 11.51 -16.28
N TYR A 125 -3.67 10.55 -16.37
CA TYR A 125 -3.51 9.51 -15.35
C TYR A 125 -2.06 9.48 -14.87
N LEU A 126 -1.86 9.55 -13.55
CA LEU A 126 -0.54 9.60 -12.94
C LEU A 126 -0.32 8.40 -12.02
N THR A 127 0.86 7.79 -12.11
CA THR A 127 1.32 6.81 -11.12
C THR A 127 1.98 7.52 -9.93
N ALA A 128 2.01 6.88 -8.76
CA ALA A 128 2.66 7.41 -7.57
C ALA A 128 4.16 7.06 -7.49
N ARG A 129 4.58 5.97 -8.15
CA ARG A 129 5.97 5.50 -8.08
C ARG A 129 6.86 6.31 -9.01
N GLY A 130 7.97 6.80 -8.46
CA GLY A 130 9.03 7.46 -9.24
C GLY A 130 8.63 8.84 -9.79
N ILE A 131 7.55 9.41 -9.29
CA ILE A 131 7.07 10.75 -9.64
C ILE A 131 7.16 11.63 -8.38
N THR A 132 7.57 12.88 -8.53
CA THR A 132 7.68 13.82 -7.42
C THR A 132 6.40 14.62 -7.21
N ASN A 133 6.28 15.26 -6.05
CA ASN A 133 5.16 16.15 -5.74
C ASN A 133 5.04 17.31 -6.75
N GLU A 134 6.17 17.82 -7.25
CA GLU A 134 6.22 18.90 -8.24
C GLU A 134 5.65 18.45 -9.58
N VAL A 135 5.92 17.21 -10.00
CA VAL A 135 5.34 16.65 -11.23
C VAL A 135 3.83 16.48 -11.09
N TYR A 136 3.35 15.98 -9.94
CA TYR A 136 1.92 15.94 -9.63
C TYR A 136 1.28 17.32 -9.72
N TYR A 137 1.93 18.33 -9.11
CA TYR A 137 1.46 19.70 -9.10
C TYR A 137 1.39 20.32 -10.50
N VAL A 138 2.40 20.08 -11.34
CA VAL A 138 2.43 20.57 -12.72
C VAL A 138 1.36 19.86 -13.55
N ALA A 139 1.29 18.53 -13.51
CA ALA A 139 0.34 17.76 -14.30
C ALA A 139 -1.12 18.15 -14.00
N GLN A 140 -1.46 18.33 -12.72
CA GLN A 140 -2.80 18.74 -12.32
C GLN A 140 -3.16 20.17 -12.73
N LYS A 141 -2.16 21.08 -12.75
CA LYS A 141 -2.33 22.43 -13.30
C LYS A 141 -2.54 22.39 -14.80
N THR A 142 -1.76 21.59 -15.52
CA THR A 142 -1.89 21.46 -16.98
C THR A 142 -3.26 20.94 -17.37
N ALA A 143 -3.77 19.88 -16.72
CA ALA A 143 -5.10 19.36 -16.98
C ALA A 143 -6.20 20.42 -16.77
N ARG A 144 -6.14 21.15 -15.65
CA ARG A 144 -7.08 22.24 -15.34
C ARG A 144 -6.97 23.43 -16.30
N PHE A 145 -5.75 23.77 -16.73
CA PHE A 145 -5.53 24.82 -17.73
C PHE A 145 -6.13 24.45 -19.09
N LEU A 146 -6.06 23.18 -19.48
CA LEU A 146 -6.71 22.64 -20.68
C LEU A 146 -8.23 22.46 -20.51
N GLY A 147 -8.78 22.74 -19.32
CA GLY A 147 -10.21 22.69 -19.03
C GLY A 147 -10.77 21.29 -18.81
N THR A 148 -9.95 20.24 -18.79
CA THR A 148 -10.45 18.87 -18.60
C THR A 148 -10.62 18.53 -17.12
N PRO A 149 -11.79 17.99 -16.72
CA PRO A 149 -11.99 17.45 -15.37
C PRO A 149 -11.43 16.02 -15.23
N ASN A 150 -11.03 15.39 -16.33
CA ASN A 150 -10.61 13.99 -16.37
C ASN A 150 -9.15 13.84 -15.92
N ILE A 151 -8.90 14.02 -14.63
CA ILE A 151 -7.60 13.80 -14.00
C ILE A 151 -7.73 12.82 -12.85
N ASP A 152 -6.92 11.77 -12.90
CA ASP A 152 -6.89 10.74 -11.87
C ASP A 152 -5.46 10.21 -11.61
N ASN A 153 -5.31 9.42 -10.55
CA ASN A 153 -4.05 8.78 -10.21
C ASN A 153 -4.24 7.42 -9.54
N ALA A 154 -3.14 6.70 -9.31
CA ALA A 154 -3.15 5.37 -8.71
C ALA A 154 -3.88 5.28 -7.35
N ALA A 155 -3.96 6.37 -6.57
CA ALA A 155 -4.60 6.37 -5.25
C ALA A 155 -6.12 6.22 -5.32
N ARG A 156 -6.79 6.57 -6.42
CA ARG A 156 -8.25 6.45 -6.56
C ARG A 156 -8.76 5.03 -6.36
N ILE A 157 -8.01 4.05 -6.85
CA ILE A 157 -8.41 2.64 -6.77
C ILE A 157 -8.18 2.07 -5.36
N CYS A 158 -7.14 2.53 -4.67
CA CYS A 158 -6.66 1.88 -3.45
C CYS A 158 -7.05 2.63 -2.16
N HIS A 159 -7.12 3.96 -2.22
CA HIS A 159 -7.24 4.83 -1.04
C HIS A 159 -8.54 5.65 -0.99
N ALA A 160 -9.28 5.80 -2.09
CA ALA A 160 -10.48 6.63 -2.11
C ALA A 160 -11.52 6.25 -1.04
N PRO A 161 -11.82 4.95 -0.80
CA PRO A 161 -12.76 4.55 0.25
C PRO A 161 -12.27 4.92 1.66
N SER A 162 -11.00 4.63 1.97
CA SER A 162 -10.42 5.04 3.27
C SER A 162 -10.35 6.55 3.45
N THR A 163 -10.02 7.31 2.40
CA THR A 163 -9.99 8.77 2.47
C THR A 163 -11.38 9.33 2.74
N ALA A 164 -12.41 8.82 2.07
CA ALA A 164 -13.79 9.26 2.30
C ALA A 164 -14.24 8.95 3.74
N MET A 165 -14.07 7.70 4.18
CA MET A 165 -14.44 7.28 5.54
C MET A 165 -13.68 8.06 6.61
N LEU A 166 -12.35 8.15 6.53
CA LEU A 166 -11.57 8.82 7.59
C LEU A 166 -11.89 10.32 7.64
N GLN A 167 -12.14 10.94 6.49
CA GLN A 167 -12.53 12.35 6.44
C GLN A 167 -13.89 12.58 7.10
N GLU A 168 -14.84 11.66 6.91
CA GLU A 168 -16.16 11.72 7.53
C GLU A 168 -16.13 11.39 9.03
N SER A 169 -15.42 10.32 9.43
CA SER A 169 -15.43 9.82 10.80
C SER A 169 -14.50 10.55 11.75
N VAL A 170 -13.30 10.95 11.30
CA VAL A 170 -12.27 11.55 12.17
C VAL A 170 -11.70 12.87 11.64
N GLY A 171 -12.25 13.39 10.55
CA GLY A 171 -11.85 14.68 9.98
C GLY A 171 -10.49 14.67 9.25
N ALA A 172 -9.87 13.50 9.05
CA ALA A 172 -8.55 13.37 8.42
C ALA A 172 -8.62 12.49 7.16
N ALA A 173 -8.06 12.96 6.04
CA ALA A 173 -8.03 12.20 4.77
C ALA A 173 -6.84 11.22 4.65
N ALA A 174 -6.05 11.03 5.71
CA ALA A 174 -4.78 10.31 5.69
C ALA A 174 -4.60 9.46 6.96
N THR A 175 -3.57 8.61 6.95
CA THR A 175 -3.15 7.81 8.11
C THR A 175 -2.96 8.70 9.35
N THR A 176 -3.51 8.25 10.48
CA THR A 176 -3.50 8.97 11.78
C THR A 176 -2.40 8.49 12.73
N VAL A 177 -1.64 7.46 12.36
CA VAL A 177 -0.60 6.82 13.18
C VAL A 177 0.72 6.69 12.42
N SER A 178 1.83 6.62 13.15
CA SER A 178 3.17 6.44 12.60
C SER A 178 3.67 5.00 12.83
N TYR A 179 4.78 4.63 12.17
CA TYR A 179 5.48 3.40 12.52
C TYR A 179 6.03 3.41 13.95
N GLY A 180 6.24 4.59 14.55
CA GLY A 180 6.60 4.71 15.96
C GLY A 180 5.45 4.26 16.87
N ASP A 181 4.22 4.64 16.53
CA ASP A 181 3.02 4.20 17.25
C ASP A 181 2.81 2.69 17.13
N VAL A 182 3.10 2.10 15.96
CA VAL A 182 3.11 0.64 15.78
C VAL A 182 4.10 -0.02 16.74
N ILE A 183 5.34 0.47 16.80
CA ILE A 183 6.38 -0.07 17.70
C ILE A 183 5.94 0.00 19.17
N ASN A 184 5.33 1.11 19.58
CA ASN A 184 4.96 1.39 20.96
C ASN A 184 3.56 0.88 21.34
N SER A 185 2.86 0.18 20.44
CA SER A 185 1.52 -0.34 20.70
C SER A 185 1.57 -1.66 21.50
N SER A 186 0.52 -1.92 22.30
CA SER A 186 0.37 -3.21 23.00
C SER A 186 -0.32 -4.26 22.13
N LEU A 187 -1.09 -3.82 21.14
CA LEU A 187 -1.78 -4.66 20.18
C LEU A 187 -1.69 -4.05 18.78
N VAL A 188 -1.30 -4.85 17.79
CA VAL A 188 -1.43 -4.53 16.37
C VAL A 188 -2.48 -5.44 15.76
N VAL A 189 -3.51 -4.87 15.14
CA VAL A 189 -4.55 -5.63 14.44
C VAL A 189 -4.39 -5.46 12.95
N LEU A 190 -4.18 -6.54 12.21
CA LEU A 190 -4.14 -6.56 10.75
C LEU A 190 -5.54 -6.96 10.22
N PHE A 191 -6.26 -6.04 9.62
CA PHE A 191 -7.60 -6.25 9.05
C PHE A 191 -7.55 -6.26 7.52
N GLY A 192 -7.95 -7.36 6.89
CA GLY A 192 -7.99 -7.48 5.42
C GLY A 192 -6.67 -7.07 4.75
N SER A 193 -5.53 -7.45 5.35
CA SER A 193 -4.20 -7.00 4.93
C SER A 193 -3.17 -8.14 4.96
N ASN A 194 -2.40 -8.26 3.88
CA ASN A 194 -1.26 -9.18 3.76
C ASN A 194 0.07 -8.41 3.79
N VAL A 195 0.38 -7.84 4.95
CA VAL A 195 1.58 -7.00 5.13
C VAL A 195 2.89 -7.72 4.82
N ALA A 196 2.95 -9.05 4.92
CA ALA A 196 4.17 -9.82 4.63
C ALA A 196 4.55 -9.76 3.15
N ASN A 197 3.56 -9.81 2.25
CA ASN A 197 3.76 -9.77 0.80
C ASN A 197 3.64 -8.36 0.23
N ASP A 198 2.64 -7.60 0.67
CA ASP A 198 2.28 -6.31 0.06
C ASP A 198 3.06 -5.15 0.68
N GLN A 199 3.44 -5.27 1.95
CA GLN A 199 4.15 -4.23 2.71
C GLN A 199 5.35 -4.80 3.49
N PRO A 200 6.28 -5.54 2.85
CA PRO A 200 7.35 -6.27 3.56
C PRO A 200 8.27 -5.38 4.42
N VAL A 201 8.32 -4.07 4.15
CA VAL A 201 9.04 -3.10 4.99
C VAL A 201 8.35 -2.91 6.35
N PHE A 202 7.01 -2.95 6.41
CA PHE A 202 6.22 -2.87 7.64
C PHE A 202 6.59 -3.99 8.62
N MET A 203 6.93 -5.18 8.12
CA MET A 203 7.27 -6.35 8.94
C MET A 203 8.45 -6.10 9.89
N LYS A 204 9.39 -5.21 9.54
CA LYS A 204 10.48 -4.82 10.45
C LYS A 204 9.94 -4.11 11.69
N TYR A 205 8.97 -3.20 11.52
CA TYR A 205 8.37 -2.43 12.60
C TYR A 205 7.43 -3.30 13.43
N LEU A 206 6.67 -4.19 12.80
CA LEU A 206 5.86 -5.20 13.49
C LEU A 206 6.73 -6.11 14.37
N TYR A 207 7.88 -6.57 13.85
CA TYR A 207 8.85 -7.34 14.63
C TYR A 207 9.35 -6.57 15.86
N LEU A 208 9.67 -5.27 15.70
CA LEU A 208 10.10 -4.42 16.81
C LEU A 208 9.01 -4.22 17.86
N ALA A 209 7.76 -4.03 17.43
CA ALA A 209 6.60 -3.98 18.33
C ALA A 209 6.48 -5.28 19.14
N ARG A 210 6.55 -6.44 18.47
CA ARG A 210 6.52 -7.76 19.13
C ARG A 210 7.66 -7.94 20.12
N LYS A 211 8.87 -7.45 19.80
CA LYS A 211 10.02 -7.48 20.71
C LYS A 211 9.77 -6.64 21.98
N GLN A 212 8.94 -5.61 21.91
CA GLN A 212 8.47 -4.84 23.07
C GLN A 212 7.26 -5.46 23.78
N GLY A 213 6.76 -6.60 23.31
CA GLY A 213 5.64 -7.33 23.91
C GLY A 213 4.29 -7.10 23.23
N ALA A 214 4.24 -6.38 22.11
CA ALA A 214 3.00 -6.19 21.36
C ALA A 214 2.45 -7.55 20.89
N LYS A 215 1.14 -7.76 21.06
CA LYS A 215 0.41 -8.87 20.44
C LYS A 215 0.00 -8.49 19.02
N VAL A 216 -0.14 -9.49 18.16
CA VAL A 216 -0.62 -9.31 16.79
C VAL A 216 -1.84 -10.17 16.54
N ALA A 217 -2.95 -9.53 16.22
CA ALA A 217 -4.19 -10.16 15.78
C ALA A 217 -4.37 -9.96 14.27
N VAL A 218 -4.88 -10.98 13.58
CA VAL A 218 -5.18 -10.91 12.15
C VAL A 218 -6.63 -11.27 11.92
N VAL A 219 -7.36 -10.44 11.18
CA VAL A 219 -8.73 -10.70 10.74
C VAL A 219 -8.73 -10.73 9.22
N ASN A 220 -8.93 -11.92 8.63
CA ASN A 220 -8.78 -12.13 7.20
C ASN A 220 -9.48 -13.45 6.78
N PRO A 221 -10.06 -13.56 5.57
CA PRO A 221 -10.52 -14.84 5.01
C PRO A 221 -9.44 -15.89 4.78
N TYR A 222 -8.17 -15.48 4.69
CA TYR A 222 -7.08 -16.42 4.42
C TYR A 222 -5.92 -16.25 5.39
N ARG A 223 -5.48 -17.38 5.95
CA ARG A 223 -4.34 -17.45 6.86
C ARG A 223 -3.04 -17.48 6.08
N GLU A 224 -2.45 -16.31 5.92
CA GLU A 224 -1.24 -16.09 5.14
C GLU A 224 -0.01 -16.80 5.75
N PRO A 225 0.67 -17.69 5.01
CA PRO A 225 1.88 -18.37 5.49
C PRO A 225 3.00 -17.40 5.89
N GLY A 226 3.05 -16.23 5.23
CA GLY A 226 4.04 -15.19 5.48
C GLY A 226 4.00 -14.61 6.89
N LEU A 227 2.88 -14.75 7.63
CA LEU A 227 2.78 -14.29 9.02
C LEU A 227 3.04 -15.41 10.04
N GLU A 228 2.87 -16.68 9.65
CA GLU A 228 3.22 -17.83 10.50
C GLU A 228 4.74 -18.03 10.61
N ARG A 229 5.48 -17.70 9.53
CA ARG A 229 6.94 -17.73 9.53
C ARG A 229 7.52 -16.69 8.59
N TYR A 230 7.94 -15.54 9.14
CA TYR A 230 8.57 -14.47 8.39
C TYR A 230 10.06 -14.35 8.69
N TRP A 231 10.87 -14.10 7.66
CA TRP A 231 12.31 -13.84 7.81
C TRP A 231 12.56 -12.35 7.65
N VAL A 232 12.91 -11.66 8.73
CA VAL A 232 13.34 -10.26 8.67
C VAL A 232 14.84 -10.23 8.36
N PRO A 233 15.29 -9.92 7.13
CA PRO A 233 16.70 -10.06 6.76
C PRO A 233 17.63 -9.09 7.49
N SER A 234 17.05 -8.00 8.03
CA SER A 234 17.79 -6.99 8.80
C SER A 234 17.95 -7.33 10.29
N ASN A 235 17.43 -8.47 10.75
CA ASN A 235 17.58 -8.97 12.11
C ASN A 235 18.17 -10.38 12.07
N ILE A 236 19.32 -10.60 12.73
CA ILE A 236 20.08 -11.86 12.61
C ILE A 236 19.28 -13.07 13.08
N GLU A 237 18.58 -12.96 14.20
CA GLU A 237 17.81 -14.07 14.78
C GLU A 237 16.64 -14.47 13.87
N SER A 238 15.85 -13.48 13.44
CA SER A 238 14.72 -13.68 12.52
C SER A 238 15.18 -14.19 11.15
N ALA A 239 16.33 -13.71 10.64
CA ALA A 239 16.88 -14.14 9.37
C ALA A 239 17.32 -15.61 9.36
N VAL A 240 17.67 -16.19 10.52
CA VAL A 240 18.13 -17.59 10.62
C VAL A 240 16.97 -18.54 10.88
N PHE A 241 16.08 -18.22 11.83
CA PHE A 241 15.07 -19.17 12.30
C PHE A 241 13.67 -18.90 11.74
N GLY A 242 13.44 -17.68 11.22
CA GLY A 242 12.11 -17.15 10.98
C GLY A 242 11.42 -16.77 12.29
N THR A 243 10.39 -15.93 12.21
CA THR A 243 9.64 -15.47 13.37
C THR A 243 8.15 -15.62 13.08
N LYS A 244 7.41 -16.21 14.04
CA LYS A 244 5.96 -16.17 14.02
C LYS A 244 5.51 -14.75 14.33
N MET A 245 4.81 -14.12 13.39
CA MET A 245 4.41 -12.71 13.47
C MET A 245 2.97 -12.53 13.95
N THR A 246 2.20 -13.60 14.06
CA THR A 246 0.80 -13.60 14.50
C THR A 246 0.62 -14.38 15.80
N ASP A 247 -0.11 -13.80 16.75
CA ASP A 247 -0.54 -14.48 17.98
C ASP A 247 -1.92 -15.10 17.80
N GLU A 248 -2.88 -14.31 17.31
CA GLU A 248 -4.26 -14.72 17.07
C GLU A 248 -4.68 -14.44 15.64
N PHE A 249 -5.51 -15.34 15.10
CA PHE A 249 -6.09 -15.19 13.78
C PHE A 249 -7.58 -15.50 13.88
N PHE A 250 -8.37 -14.63 13.27
CA PHE A 250 -9.82 -14.68 13.24
C PHE A 250 -10.24 -14.77 11.77
N GLU A 251 -10.79 -15.92 11.40
CA GLU A 251 -11.27 -16.18 10.05
C GLU A 251 -12.63 -15.54 9.85
N VAL A 252 -12.77 -14.79 8.75
CA VAL A 252 -14.05 -14.19 8.31
C VAL A 252 -14.30 -14.60 6.86
N HIS A 253 -15.55 -14.64 6.43
CA HIS A 253 -15.88 -14.73 5.01
C HIS A 253 -15.42 -13.47 4.27
N THR A 254 -15.19 -13.59 2.96
CA THR A 254 -14.98 -12.41 2.10
C THR A 254 -16.17 -11.45 2.22
N GLY A 255 -15.93 -10.25 2.76
CA GLY A 255 -16.98 -9.25 3.02
C GLY A 255 -17.74 -9.44 4.34
N GLY A 256 -17.31 -10.36 5.20
CA GLY A 256 -17.87 -10.62 6.52
C GLY A 256 -17.37 -9.66 7.62
N ASP A 257 -16.44 -8.77 7.30
CA ASP A 257 -15.71 -7.92 8.25
C ASP A 257 -16.63 -7.00 9.07
N VAL A 258 -17.64 -6.40 8.44
CA VAL A 258 -18.62 -5.52 9.13
C VAL A 258 -19.41 -6.31 10.18
N ALA A 259 -19.85 -7.51 9.85
CA ALA A 259 -20.56 -8.38 10.78
C ALA A 259 -19.66 -8.85 11.93
N PHE A 260 -18.39 -9.13 11.63
CA PHE A 260 -17.40 -9.48 12.66
C PHE A 260 -17.19 -8.32 13.64
N ILE A 261 -16.97 -7.10 13.13
CA ILE A 261 -16.79 -5.89 13.94
C ILE A 261 -18.03 -5.63 14.81
N ASN A 262 -19.24 -5.76 14.26
CA ASN A 262 -20.48 -5.57 15.04
C ASN A 262 -20.67 -6.63 16.13
N GLY A 263 -20.29 -7.89 15.87
CA GLY A 263 -20.28 -8.93 16.90
C GLY A 263 -19.23 -8.69 17.98
N VAL A 264 -18.05 -8.17 17.62
CA VAL A 264 -17.03 -7.71 18.58
C VAL A 264 -17.55 -6.55 19.42
N LEU A 265 -18.18 -5.54 18.81
CA LEU A 265 -18.81 -4.42 19.52
C LEU A 265 -19.87 -4.91 20.51
N LYS A 266 -20.69 -5.90 20.12
CA LYS A 266 -21.67 -6.51 21.02
C LYS A 266 -21.01 -7.11 22.27
N ALA A 267 -19.91 -7.83 22.08
CA ALA A 267 -19.14 -8.39 23.20
C ALA A 267 -18.49 -7.30 24.07
N LEU A 268 -17.90 -6.27 23.46
CA LEU A 268 -17.31 -5.13 24.18
C LEU A 268 -18.35 -4.37 25.02
N ILE A 269 -19.56 -4.17 24.50
CA ILE A 269 -20.65 -3.50 25.23
C ILE A 269 -21.09 -4.37 26.41
N ALA A 270 -21.31 -5.66 26.19
CA ALA A 270 -21.77 -6.59 27.23
C ALA A 270 -20.75 -6.74 28.39
N GLU A 271 -19.46 -6.65 28.10
CA GLU A 271 -18.38 -6.73 29.09
C GLU A 271 -17.95 -5.36 29.64
N ALA A 272 -18.61 -4.26 29.25
CA ALA A 272 -18.21 -2.88 29.56
C ALA A 272 -16.72 -2.59 29.20
N GLY A 273 -16.23 -3.20 28.11
CA GLY A 273 -14.86 -3.08 27.61
C GLY A 273 -14.61 -1.86 26.72
N HIS A 274 -15.42 -0.81 26.84
CA HIS A 274 -15.32 0.44 26.07
C HIS A 274 -15.11 1.63 27.01
N ASP A 275 -14.43 2.67 26.53
CA ASP A 275 -14.23 3.91 27.30
C ASP A 275 -15.47 4.81 27.16
N GLU A 276 -16.38 4.70 28.13
CA GLU A 276 -17.63 5.48 28.17
C GLU A 276 -17.38 7.00 28.12
N ARG A 277 -16.31 7.48 28.77
CA ARG A 277 -15.99 8.91 28.80
C ARG A 277 -15.50 9.39 27.43
N PHE A 278 -14.59 8.65 26.82
CA PHE A 278 -14.10 8.98 25.48
C PHE A 278 -15.25 9.03 24.48
N ILE A 279 -16.14 8.04 24.51
CA ILE A 279 -17.32 7.97 23.65
C ILE A 279 -18.23 9.18 23.88
N ALA A 280 -18.53 9.54 25.13
CA ALA A 280 -19.38 10.68 25.44
C ALA A 280 -18.75 12.03 25.04
N GLU A 281 -17.42 12.16 25.08
CA GLU A 281 -16.70 13.42 24.80
C GLU A 281 -16.32 13.58 23.31
N HIS A 282 -16.19 12.47 22.56
CA HIS A 282 -15.55 12.47 21.24
C HIS A 282 -16.30 11.68 20.15
N SER A 283 -17.53 11.25 20.40
CA SER A 283 -18.34 10.56 19.39
C SER A 283 -19.80 10.98 19.42
N ASP A 284 -20.51 10.70 18.32
CA ASP A 284 -21.95 10.90 18.18
C ASP A 284 -22.64 9.58 17.82
N GLY A 285 -23.93 9.45 18.16
CA GLY A 285 -24.76 8.33 17.72
C GLY A 285 -24.54 6.98 18.44
N PHE A 286 -23.72 6.94 19.49
CA PHE A 286 -23.42 5.69 20.21
C PHE A 286 -24.65 5.01 20.80
N ASP A 287 -25.60 5.74 21.38
CA ASP A 287 -26.80 5.13 21.98
C ASP A 287 -27.67 4.39 20.95
N ALA A 288 -27.80 4.96 19.74
CA ALA A 288 -28.53 4.32 18.64
C ALA A 288 -27.81 3.06 18.16
N LEU A 289 -26.49 3.15 17.96
CA LEU A 289 -25.65 2.00 17.61
C LEU A 289 -25.75 0.90 18.67
N ARG A 290 -25.61 1.26 19.95
CA ARG A 290 -25.71 0.34 21.08
C ARG A 290 -27.04 -0.40 21.09
N ALA A 291 -28.16 0.31 20.93
CA ALA A 291 -29.49 -0.29 20.90
C ALA A 291 -29.65 -1.30 19.74
N GLU A 292 -29.15 -0.96 18.54
CA GLU A 292 -29.17 -1.86 17.38
C GLU A 292 -28.31 -3.12 17.61
N ILE A 293 -27.10 -2.94 18.12
CA ILE A 293 -26.16 -4.02 18.40
C ILE A 293 -26.68 -4.93 19.53
N GLU A 294 -27.27 -4.38 20.59
CA GLU A 294 -27.86 -5.15 21.69
C GLU A 294 -29.10 -5.93 21.23
N ALA A 295 -29.95 -5.35 20.38
CA ALA A 295 -31.13 -6.00 19.84
C ALA A 295 -30.81 -7.12 18.82
N THR A 296 -29.70 -7.00 18.09
CA THR A 296 -29.31 -7.98 17.08
C THR A 296 -28.73 -9.25 17.74
N PRO A 297 -29.31 -10.44 17.53
CA PRO A 297 -28.79 -11.66 18.13
C PRO A 297 -27.48 -12.12 17.47
N PHE A 298 -26.62 -12.80 18.25
CA PHE A 298 -25.27 -13.18 17.80
C PHE A 298 -25.26 -14.08 16.56
N ASP A 299 -26.28 -14.92 16.36
CA ASP A 299 -26.37 -15.84 15.21
C ASP A 299 -26.39 -15.10 13.86
N VAL A 300 -26.88 -13.85 13.84
CA VAL A 300 -26.84 -12.98 12.67
C VAL A 300 -25.39 -12.62 12.34
N PHE A 301 -24.61 -12.20 13.33
CA PHE A 301 -23.20 -11.86 13.14
C PHE A 301 -22.39 -13.10 12.79
N GLU A 302 -22.62 -14.25 13.42
CA GLU A 302 -21.92 -15.50 13.10
C GLU A 302 -22.15 -15.91 11.64
N ARG A 303 -23.41 -15.89 11.18
CA ARG A 303 -23.76 -16.26 9.80
C ARG A 303 -23.14 -15.32 8.77
N LEU A 304 -23.20 -14.01 9.00
CA LEU A 304 -22.72 -13.01 8.04
C LEU A 304 -21.20 -12.91 8.02
N SER A 305 -20.56 -12.97 9.19
CA SER A 305 -19.11 -12.89 9.30
C SER A 305 -18.42 -14.20 8.93
N GLY A 306 -19.07 -15.35 9.13
CA GLY A 306 -18.41 -16.65 9.07
C GLY A 306 -17.57 -17.00 10.30
N SER A 307 -17.45 -16.09 11.27
CA SER A 307 -16.73 -16.32 12.53
C SER A 307 -17.66 -16.83 13.62
N SER A 308 -17.13 -17.55 14.60
CA SER A 308 -17.91 -17.95 15.76
C SER A 308 -18.09 -16.80 16.75
N ARG A 309 -19.16 -16.85 17.56
CA ARG A 309 -19.34 -15.96 18.71
C ARG A 309 -18.13 -16.00 19.65
N ALA A 310 -17.57 -17.19 19.88
CA ALA A 310 -16.41 -17.37 20.75
C ALA A 310 -15.16 -16.64 20.20
N ASP A 311 -15.01 -16.57 18.87
CA ASP A 311 -13.95 -15.80 18.21
C ASP A 311 -14.14 -14.30 18.40
N MET A 312 -15.35 -13.78 18.20
CA MET A 312 -15.66 -12.35 18.40
C MET A 312 -15.47 -11.94 19.86
N GLU A 313 -15.94 -12.74 20.80
CA GLU A 313 -15.75 -12.51 22.23
C GLU A 313 -14.25 -12.61 22.63
N ARG A 314 -13.49 -13.53 22.03
CA ARG A 314 -12.04 -13.64 22.25
C ARG A 314 -11.32 -12.40 21.71
N PHE A 315 -11.68 -11.93 20.52
CA PHE A 315 -11.13 -10.68 19.97
C PHE A 315 -11.47 -9.49 20.87
N ALA A 316 -12.73 -9.36 21.30
CA ALA A 316 -13.18 -8.29 22.18
C ALA A 316 -12.38 -8.22 23.48
N ARG A 317 -12.17 -9.35 24.16
CA ARG A 317 -11.34 -9.42 25.38
C ARG A 317 -9.88 -9.06 25.11
N MET A 318 -9.32 -9.51 23.99
CA MET A 318 -7.95 -9.14 23.60
C MET A 318 -7.83 -7.63 23.37
N TYR A 319 -8.81 -7.03 22.69
CA TYR A 319 -8.82 -5.61 22.40
C TYR A 319 -9.02 -4.76 23.67
N ALA A 320 -10.02 -5.10 24.49
CA ALA A 320 -10.33 -4.37 25.74
C ALA A 320 -9.20 -4.44 26.78
N SER A 321 -8.41 -5.52 26.78
CA SER A 321 -7.27 -5.66 27.70
C SER A 321 -5.98 -4.98 27.23
N ALA A 322 -5.93 -4.50 25.99
CA ALA A 322 -4.76 -3.83 25.44
C ALA A 322 -4.77 -2.33 25.80
N PRO A 323 -3.75 -1.80 26.50
CA PRO A 323 -3.66 -0.36 26.80
C PRO A 323 -3.61 0.54 25.57
N SER A 324 -3.12 0.02 24.44
CA SER A 324 -3.05 0.70 23.16
C SER A 324 -3.17 -0.31 22.02
N ALA A 325 -3.94 0.05 20.99
CA ALA A 325 -4.12 -0.76 19.80
C ALA A 325 -3.93 0.07 18.53
N VAL A 326 -3.20 -0.47 17.56
CA VAL A 326 -3.09 0.09 16.20
C VAL A 326 -3.78 -0.85 15.23
N LEU A 327 -4.78 -0.34 14.53
CA LEU A 327 -5.46 -1.07 13.46
C LEU A 327 -4.81 -0.72 12.13
N VAL A 328 -4.38 -1.75 11.40
CA VAL A 328 -3.77 -1.66 10.08
C VAL A 328 -4.66 -2.38 9.10
N TRP A 329 -5.17 -1.66 8.12
CA TRP A 329 -5.99 -2.22 7.04
C TRP A 329 -5.44 -1.85 5.67
N SER A 330 -5.94 -2.53 4.65
CA SER A 330 -5.54 -2.28 3.26
C SER A 330 -6.69 -2.60 2.30
N MET A 331 -6.37 -2.93 1.06
CA MET A 331 -7.32 -3.15 -0.03
C MET A 331 -8.30 -4.30 0.21
N GLY A 332 -7.97 -5.27 1.08
CA GLY A 332 -8.92 -6.32 1.45
C GLY A 332 -10.16 -5.80 2.18
N ILE A 333 -10.12 -4.57 2.72
CA ILE A 333 -11.29 -3.87 3.24
C ILE A 333 -11.79 -2.84 2.22
N THR A 334 -10.89 -2.01 1.69
CA THR A 334 -11.32 -0.84 0.90
C THR A 334 -11.87 -1.18 -0.47
N GLN A 335 -11.56 -2.35 -1.04
CA GLN A 335 -12.07 -2.74 -2.36
C GLN A 335 -13.44 -3.44 -2.32
N HIS A 336 -14.14 -3.40 -1.17
CA HIS A 336 -15.52 -3.83 -1.05
C HIS A 336 -16.51 -2.70 -1.39
N VAL A 337 -17.73 -3.07 -1.78
CA VAL A 337 -18.84 -2.12 -1.97
C VAL A 337 -19.15 -1.36 -0.68
N GLN A 338 -18.91 -2.00 0.47
CA GLN A 338 -19.04 -1.43 1.81
C GLN A 338 -17.66 -1.12 2.44
N GLY A 339 -16.66 -0.82 1.62
CA GLY A 339 -15.28 -0.57 2.06
C GLY A 339 -14.99 0.84 2.56
N SER A 340 -16.01 1.72 2.52
CA SER A 340 -16.06 3.05 3.13
C SER A 340 -16.99 3.04 4.33
#